data_AF-A0A392Q613-F1
#
_entry.id   AF-A0A392Q613-F1
#
_cell.length_a   1.000
_cell.length_b   1.000
_cell.length_c   1.000
_cell.angle_alpha   90.00
_cell.angle_beta   90.00
_cell.angle_gamma   90.00
#
_symmetry.space_group_name_H-M   'P 1'
#
loop_
_entity.id
_entity.type
_entity.pdbx_description
1 polymer ?
#
loop_
_entity_poly.entity_id
_entity_poly.type
_entity_poly.pdbx_seq_one_letter_code
_entity_poly.pdbx_strand_id
1 'polypeptide(L)' 'MSIRSERKELIRNLEEGKNTGKYLFFTKEDILTLPCFQNKQLIAIKAPKASFIEVPDPDE' A
#
# COMPACT_ATOMS: atom_id res chain seq x y z
N MET A 1 10.76 21.92 15.59
CA MET A 1 9.92 20.87 14.99
C MET A 1 10.83 20.07 14.06
N SER A 2 10.84 18.73 14.13
CA SER A 2 11.69 17.91 13.26
C SER A 2 10.97 17.63 11.94
N ILE A 3 11.66 17.73 10.81
CA ILE A 3 11.14 17.51 9.44
C ILE A 3 10.41 16.16 9.30
N ARG A 4 10.82 15.15 10.07
CA ARG A 4 10.19 13.83 10.12
C ARG A 4 8.76 13.87 10.68
N SER A 5 8.47 14.75 11.63
CA SER A 5 7.14 14.91 12.21
C SER A 5 6.20 15.61 11.22
N GLU A 6 6.67 16.69 10.61
CA GLU A 6 5.88 17.47 9.64
C GLU A 6 5.45 16.62 8.44
N ARG A 7 6.36 15.80 7.88
CA ARG A 7 6.00 14.89 6.77
C ARG A 7 4.96 13.83 7.17
N LYS A 8 5.01 13.32 8.41
CA LYS A 8 4.02 12.36 8.89
C LYS A 8 2.65 13.00 9.05
N GLU A 9 2.60 14.24 9.52
CA GLU A 9 1.35 15.00 9.63
C GLU A 9 0.74 15.26 8.26
N LEU A 10 1.54 15.56 7.23
CA LEU A 10 1.05 15.70 5.85
C LEU A 10 0.44 14.41 5.30
N ILE A 11 1.11 13.26 5.50
CA ILE A 11 0.59 11.95 5.08
C ILE A 11 -0.72 11.64 5.80
N ARG A 12 -0.77 11.89 7.11
CA ARG A 12 -1.95 11.66 7.93
C ARG A 12 -3.15 12.52 7.49
N ASN A 13 -2.91 13.81 7.19
CA ASN A 13 -3.93 14.69 6.62
C ASN A 13 -4.41 14.23 5.23
N LEU A 14 -3.52 13.66 4.41
CA LEU A 14 -3.88 13.09 3.11
C LEU A 14 -4.73 11.83 3.26
N GLU A 15 -4.51 10.98 4.26
CA GLU A 15 -5.34 9.79 4.52
C GLU A 15 -6.71 10.11 5.13
N GLU A 16 -6.78 11.12 6.02
CA GLU A 16 -8.02 11.48 6.74
C GLU A 16 -8.93 12.44 5.95
N GLY A 17 -8.44 13.00 4.84
CA GLY A 17 -9.20 13.89 3.96
C GLY A 17 -10.39 13.20 3.28
N LYS A 18 -11.61 13.70 3.52
CA LYS A 18 -12.87 13.16 2.92
C LYS A 18 -12.89 13.04 1.39
N ASN A 19 -12.03 13.75 0.66
CA ASN A 19 -11.96 13.73 -0.81
C ASN A 19 -10.81 12.90 -1.39
N THR A 20 -9.80 12.53 -0.60
CA THR A 20 -8.61 11.84 -1.12
C THR A 20 -8.86 10.35 -1.32
N GLY A 21 -9.77 9.75 -0.55
CA GLY A 21 -10.16 8.34 -0.70
C GLY A 21 -10.69 7.98 -2.10
N LYS A 22 -11.20 8.97 -2.86
CA LYS A 22 -11.63 8.77 -4.25
C LYS A 22 -10.47 8.62 -5.25
N TYR A 23 -9.27 9.08 -4.91
CA TYR A 23 -8.09 9.06 -5.79
C TYR A 23 -6.98 8.13 -5.27
N LEU A 24 -7.13 7.55 -4.08
CA LEU A 24 -6.20 6.59 -3.49
C LEU A 24 -6.48 5.16 -3.98
N PHE A 25 -6.46 4.97 -5.30
CA PHE A 25 -6.59 3.65 -5.91
C PHE A 25 -5.59 3.52 -7.06
N PHE A 26 -5.28 2.27 -7.40
CA PHE A 26 -4.51 1.91 -8.58
C PHE A 26 -5.36 1.01 -9.46
N THR A 27 -5.21 1.14 -10.77
CA THR A 27 -5.76 0.18 -11.72
C THR A 27 -4.81 -0.99 -11.90
N LYS A 28 -5.31 -2.07 -12.51
CA LYS A 28 -4.49 -3.22 -12.88
C LYS A 28 -3.33 -2.80 -13.80
N GLU A 29 -3.59 -1.89 -14.73
CA GLU A 29 -2.60 -1.41 -15.70
C GLU A 29 -1.49 -0.61 -15.02
N ASP A 30 -1.84 0.26 -14.06
CA ASP A 30 -0.84 1.01 -13.27
C ASP A 30 0.14 0.09 -12.54
N ILE A 31 -0.34 -1.04 -12.03
CA ILE A 31 0.49 -2.01 -11.30
C ILE A 31 1.31 -2.87 -12.27
N LEU A 32 0.73 -3.31 -13.38
CA LEU A 32 1.40 -4.20 -14.34
C LEU A 32 2.45 -3.49 -15.21
N THR A 33 2.34 -2.17 -15.38
CA THR A 33 3.33 -1.36 -16.10
C THR A 33 4.62 -1.18 -15.32
N LEU A 34 4.62 -1.46 -14.01
CA LEU A 34 5.83 -1.38 -13.20
C LEU A 34 6.83 -2.47 -13.64
N PRO A 35 8.08 -2.10 -13.96
CA PRO A 35 9.08 -3.04 -14.49
C PRO A 35 9.36 -4.20 -13.53
N CYS A 36 9.22 -3.98 -12.22
CA CYS A 36 9.43 -5.01 -11.18
C CYS A 36 8.37 -6.12 -11.18
N PHE A 37 7.22 -5.89 -11.81
CA PHE A 37 6.09 -6.82 -11.81
C PHE A 37 5.81 -7.45 -13.18
N GLN A 38 6.65 -7.17 -14.19
CA GLN A 38 6.54 -7.79 -15.50
C GLN A 38 6.74 -9.32 -15.42
N ASN A 39 5.89 -10.07 -16.13
CA ASN A 39 5.91 -11.54 -16.21
C ASN A 39 5.78 -12.28 -14.86
N LYS A 40 5.17 -11.64 -13.85
CA LYS A 40 4.89 -12.25 -12.55
C LYS A 40 3.39 -12.34 -12.32
N GLN A 41 2.96 -13.36 -11.60
CA GLN A 41 1.60 -13.43 -11.07
C GLN A 41 1.51 -12.53 -9.82
N LEU A 42 0.52 -11.65 -9.78
CA LEU A 42 0.32 -10.69 -8.70
C LEU A 42 -0.96 -11.00 -7.93
N ILE A 43 -0.90 -10.85 -6.60
CA ILE A 43 -2.03 -11.00 -5.70
C ILE A 43 -2.11 -9.72 -4.86
N ALA A 44 -3.25 -9.02 -4.93
CA ALA A 44 -3.51 -7.85 -4.11
C ALA A 44 -4.30 -8.26 -2.86
N ILE A 45 -3.71 -8.04 -1.67
CA ILE A 45 -4.33 -8.38 -0.39
C ILE A 45 -4.79 -7.09 0.28
N LYS A 46 -6.10 -6.98 0.56
CA LYS A 46 -6.68 -5.90 1.37
C LYS A 46 -7.17 -6.48 2.68
N ALA A 47 -6.47 -6.19 3.76
CA ALA A 47 -6.79 -6.66 5.10
C ALA A 47 -6.95 -5.47 6.08
N PRO A 48 -7.73 -5.63 7.17
CA PRO A 48 -7.88 -4.58 8.17
C PRO A 48 -6.56 -4.27 8.89
N LYS A 49 -6.50 -3.11 9.54
CA LYS A 49 -5.37 -2.74 10.41
C LYS A 49 -5.23 -3.79 11.53
N ALA A 50 -4.00 -4.09 11.91
CA ALA A 50 -3.65 -5.16 12.86
C ALA A 50 -3.91 -6.60 12.36
N SER A 51 -3.87 -6.81 11.03
CA SER A 51 -3.77 -8.16 10.45
C SER A 51 -2.31 -8.63 10.44
N PHE A 52 -2.11 -9.94 10.50
CA PHE A 52 -0.80 -10.59 10.40
C PHE A 52 -0.74 -11.41 9.11
N ILE A 53 0.45 -11.46 8.50
CA ILE A 53 0.75 -12.34 7.38
C ILE A 53 1.80 -13.32 7.90
N GLU A 54 1.44 -14.59 7.97
CA GLU A 54 2.35 -15.67 8.36
C GLU A 54 2.87 -16.34 7.09
N VAL A 55 4.19 -16.56 7.05
CA VAL A 55 4.85 -17.30 5.98
C VAL A 55 5.42 -18.56 6.64
N PRO A 56 4.76 -19.72 6.50
CA PRO A 56 5.27 -20.97 7.07
C PRO A 56 6.55 -21.39 6.35
N ASP A 57 7.39 -22.15 7.05
CA ASP A 57 8.58 -22.75 6.47
C ASP A 57 8.18 -23.76 5.37
N PRO A 58 8.92 -23.82 4.25
CA PRO A 58 8.58 -24.66 3.11
C PRO A 58 8.80 -26.16 3.35
N ASP A 59 9.56 -26.52 4.38
CA ASP A 59 10.00 -27.88 4.70
C ASP A 59 9.23 -28.53 5.87
N GLU A 60 8.19 -27.87 6.40
CA GLU A 60 7.22 -28.48 7.34
C GLU A 60 6.14 -29.28 6.58
#